data_AF-A0AAV6YV15-F1
#
_entry.id   AF-A0AAV6YV15-F1
#
_cell.length_a   1.000
_cell.length_b   1.000
_cell.length_c   1.000
_cell.angle_alpha   90.00
_cell.angle_beta   90.00
_cell.angle_gamma   90.00
#
_symmetry.space_group_name_H-M   'P 1'
#
loop_
_entity.id
_entity.type
_entity.pdbx_description
1 polymer ?
#
loop_
_entity_poly.entity_id
_entity_poly.type
_entity_poly.pdbx_seq_one_letter_code
_entity_poly.pdbx_strand_id
1 'polypeptide(L)'
;RLGIQIKDFGPSWRNGIAFHSMIYAIRPELVDMDKLKGRSNRENLEEAFSIAESELGIPRLLDPEDVDVDKPDEKSIMTYIAQFLKHYPDPHNTAADGQEDDVSDSYY
;
A
#
# COMPACT_ATOMS: atom_id res chain seq x y z
N ARG A 1 17.07 -4.68 4.13
CA ARG A 1 16.51 -3.43 3.56
C ARG A 1 16.17 -3.68 2.10
N LEU A 2 14.93 -3.46 1.67
CA LEU A 2 14.44 -3.84 0.32
C LEU A 2 15.06 -3.02 -0.84
N GLY A 3 15.88 -2.00 -0.56
CA GLY A 3 16.65 -1.28 -1.59
C GLY A 3 15.81 -0.42 -2.54
N ILE A 4 14.53 -0.23 -2.23
CA ILE A 4 13.59 0.53 -3.07
C ILE A 4 13.81 2.02 -2.80
N GLN A 5 14.06 2.78 -3.86
CA GLN A 5 14.22 4.23 -3.81
C GLN A 5 13.05 4.87 -4.55
N ILE A 6 12.20 5.58 -3.81
CA ILE A 6 11.13 6.41 -4.37
C ILE A 6 11.58 7.86 -4.25
N LYS A 7 11.72 8.54 -5.39
CA LYS A 7 12.25 9.92 -5.46
C LYS A 7 11.30 10.91 -6.14
N ASP A 8 10.16 10.42 -6.62
CA ASP A 8 9.16 11.17 -7.36
C ASP A 8 7.78 10.47 -7.24
N PHE A 9 6.74 11.13 -7.75
CA PHE A 9 5.40 10.55 -7.91
C PHE A 9 5.15 10.07 -9.34
N GLY A 10 6.21 9.72 -10.07
CA GLY A 10 6.15 9.35 -11.48
C GLY A 10 6.98 8.10 -11.77
N PRO A 11 8.13 8.20 -12.47
CA PRO A 11 8.95 7.05 -12.88
C PRO A 11 9.31 6.05 -11.77
N SER A 12 9.44 6.50 -10.51
CA SER A 12 9.73 5.62 -9.37
C SER A 12 8.65 4.57 -9.10
N TRP A 13 7.43 4.80 -9.60
CA TRP A 13 6.26 3.94 -9.41
C TRP A 13 6.00 3.00 -10.59
N ARG A 14 6.62 3.29 -11.75
CA ARG A 14 6.38 2.61 -13.03
C ARG A 14 6.58 1.10 -12.95
N ASN A 15 7.55 0.62 -12.17
CA ASN A 15 7.85 -0.81 -12.09
C ASN A 15 6.92 -1.63 -11.17
N GLY A 16 5.96 -0.97 -10.52
CA GLY A 16 4.99 -1.60 -9.61
C GLY A 16 5.53 -1.97 -8.22
N ILE A 17 6.85 -1.99 -8.02
CA ILE A 17 7.47 -2.44 -6.76
C ILE A 17 7.10 -1.50 -5.59
N ALA A 18 6.95 -0.20 -5.86
CA ALA A 18 6.53 0.77 -4.86
C ALA A 18 5.12 0.47 -4.31
N PHE A 19 4.15 0.13 -5.18
CA PHE A 19 2.79 -0.24 -4.75
C PHE A 19 2.79 -1.54 -3.93
N HIS A 20 3.51 -2.56 -4.39
CA HIS A 20 3.71 -3.80 -3.62
C HIS A 20 4.31 -3.56 -2.24
N SER A 21 5.21 -2.59 -2.11
CA SER A 21 5.81 -2.24 -0.82
C SER A 21 4.82 -1.57 0.12
N MET A 22 3.89 -0.78 -0.40
CA MET A 22 2.82 -0.20 0.42
C MET A 22 1.89 -1.30 0.93
N ILE A 23 1.50 -2.25 0.06
CA ILE A 23 0.69 -3.41 0.43
C ILE A 23 1.43 -4.25 1.48
N TYR A 24 2.71 -4.55 1.26
CA TYR A 24 3.54 -5.29 2.22
C TYR A 24 3.62 -4.59 3.58
N ALA A 25 3.70 -3.25 3.61
CA ALA A 25 3.74 -2.49 4.85
C ALA A 25 2.41 -2.52 5.63
N ILE A 26 1.29 -2.69 4.94
CA ILE A 26 -0.04 -2.83 5.55
C ILE A 26 -0.28 -4.29 5.99
N ARG A 27 0.04 -5.24 5.11
CA ARG A 27 -0.27 -6.67 5.26
C ARG A 27 0.81 -7.53 4.57
N PRO A 28 1.90 -7.88 5.29
CA PRO A 28 3.06 -8.55 4.70
C PRO A 28 2.77 -9.89 4.02
N GLU A 29 1.77 -10.64 4.48
CA GLU A 29 1.42 -11.96 3.98
C GLU A 29 0.86 -11.97 2.55
N LEU A 30 0.43 -10.81 2.03
CA LEU A 30 -0.14 -10.70 0.68
C LEU A 30 0.92 -10.61 -0.42
N VAL A 31 2.18 -10.32 -0.10
CA VAL A 31 3.20 -9.97 -1.10
C VAL A 31 4.49 -10.74 -0.87
N ASP A 32 4.96 -11.40 -1.92
CA ASP A 32 6.30 -11.99 -2.00
C ASP A 32 7.25 -11.03 -2.75
N MET A 33 7.94 -10.18 -1.99
CA MET A 33 8.83 -9.14 -2.54
C MET A 33 10.01 -9.70 -3.35
N ASP A 34 10.41 -10.96 -3.12
CA ASP A 34 11.55 -11.56 -3.82
C ASP A 34 11.20 -11.95 -5.27
N LYS A 35 9.92 -12.23 -5.54
CA LYS A 35 9.44 -12.60 -6.89
C LYS A 35 9.26 -11.41 -7.84
N LEU A 36 9.17 -10.18 -7.31
CA LEU A 36 8.81 -8.99 -8.11
C LEU A 36 9.90 -8.57 -9.11
N LYS A 37 11.18 -8.83 -8.80
CA LYS A 37 12.32 -8.34 -9.60
C LYS A 37 12.45 -9.02 -10.96
N GLY A 38 11.83 -10.18 -11.15
CA GLY A 38 11.87 -10.93 -12.41
C GLY A 38 10.68 -10.69 -13.34
N ARG A 39 9.70 -9.88 -12.90
CA ARG A 39 8.43 -9.65 -13.61
C ARG A 39 8.47 -8.36 -14.41
N SER A 40 7.60 -8.26 -15.41
CA SER A 40 7.38 -7.00 -16.11
C SER A 40 6.71 -5.96 -15.20
N ASN A 41 6.89 -4.68 -15.54
CA ASN A 41 6.19 -3.57 -14.89
C ASN A 41 4.68 -3.81 -14.88
N ARG A 42 4.14 -4.23 -16.03
CA ARG A 42 2.72 -4.46 -16.24
C ARG A 42 2.14 -5.51 -15.32
N GLU A 43 2.82 -6.65 -15.19
CA GLU A 43 2.41 -7.73 -14.29
C GLU A 43 2.49 -7.32 -12.83
N ASN A 44 3.50 -6.55 -12.43
CA ASN A 44 3.64 -6.06 -11.06
C ASN A 44 2.53 -5.05 -10.73
N LEU A 45 2.25 -4.12 -11.63
CA LEU A 45 1.21 -3.11 -11.47
C LEU A 45 -0.18 -3.73 -11.39
N GLU A 46 -0.52 -4.62 -12.33
CA GLU A 46 -1.82 -5.30 -12.35
C GLU A 46 -2.06 -6.04 -11.03
N GLU A 47 -1.11 -6.88 -10.61
CA GLU A 47 -1.26 -7.64 -9.37
C GLU A 47 -1.34 -6.73 -8.14
N ALA A 48 -0.54 -5.66 -8.07
CA ALA A 48 -0.62 -4.73 -6.94
C ALA A 48 -2.01 -4.10 -6.83
N PHE A 49 -2.58 -3.67 -7.96
CA PHE A 49 -3.91 -3.07 -7.98
C PHE A 49 -5.00 -4.10 -7.67
N SER A 50 -4.89 -5.33 -8.18
CA SER A 50 -5.82 -6.41 -7.84
C SER A 50 -5.79 -6.76 -6.36
N ILE A 51 -4.61 -6.88 -5.74
CA ILE A 51 -4.48 -7.17 -4.31
C ILE A 51 -5.04 -6.01 -3.48
N ALA A 52 -4.69 -4.77 -3.82
CA ALA A 52 -5.19 -3.60 -3.11
C ALA A 52 -6.73 -3.53 -3.13
N GLU A 53 -7.35 -3.84 -4.26
CA GLU A 53 -8.81 -3.85 -4.39
C GLU A 53 -9.46 -5.03 -3.65
N SER A 54 -9.01 -6.25 -3.90
CA SER A 54 -9.66 -7.47 -3.38
C SER A 54 -9.38 -7.74 -1.91
N GLU A 55 -8.16 -7.46 -1.43
CA GLU A 55 -7.71 -7.83 -0.09
C GLU A 55 -7.72 -6.66 0.90
N LEU A 56 -7.52 -5.43 0.40
CA LEU A 56 -7.50 -4.22 1.24
C LEU A 56 -8.73 -3.33 1.05
N GLY A 57 -9.57 -3.60 0.03
CA GLY A 57 -10.76 -2.80 -0.27
C GLY A 57 -10.44 -1.41 -0.82
N ILE A 58 -9.24 -1.19 -1.35
CA ILE A 58 -8.81 0.09 -1.93
C ILE A 58 -9.28 0.15 -3.40
N PRO A 59 -10.22 1.04 -3.77
CA PRO A 59 -10.75 1.10 -5.12
C PRO A 59 -9.64 1.38 -6.14
N ARG A 60 -9.60 0.58 -7.21
CA ARG A 60 -8.65 0.75 -8.32
C ARG A 60 -8.96 2.04 -9.08
N LEU A 61 -7.99 2.97 -9.15
CA LEU A 61 -8.11 4.24 -9.89
C LEU A 61 -7.12 4.37 -11.05
N LEU A 62 -6.16 3.46 -11.13
CA LEU A 62 -5.11 3.49 -12.14
C LEU A 62 -5.19 2.22 -12.97
N ASP A 63 -5.01 2.37 -14.26
CA ASP A 63 -4.73 1.25 -15.14
C ASP A 63 -3.22 1.09 -15.32
N PRO A 64 -2.69 -0.15 -15.30
CA PRO A 64 -1.27 -0.40 -15.48
C PRO A 64 -0.69 0.18 -16.77
N GLU A 65 -1.50 0.37 -17.82
CA GLU A 65 -1.11 1.09 -19.05
C GLU A 65 -0.75 2.54 -18.85
N ASP A 66 -1.54 3.25 -18.04
CA ASP A 66 -1.33 4.67 -17.79
C ASP A 66 -0.14 4.91 -16.86
N VAL A 67 0.27 3.88 -16.10
CA VAL A 67 1.42 3.93 -15.20
C VAL A 67 2.71 3.44 -15.88
N ASP A 68 2.64 2.42 -16.73
CA ASP A 68 3.81 1.85 -17.44
C ASP A 68 4.21 2.66 -18.68
N VAL A 69 4.40 3.96 -18.49
CA VAL A 69 4.91 4.91 -19.48
C VAL A 69 6.11 5.66 -18.91
N ASP A 70 6.86 6.37 -19.77
CA ASP A 70 8.07 7.09 -19.34
C ASP A 70 7.77 8.21 -18.33
N LYS A 71 6.58 8.81 -18.41
CA LYS A 71 6.13 9.92 -17.55
C LYS A 71 4.66 9.72 -17.18
N PRO A 72 4.37 8.89 -16.17
CA PRO A 72 3.00 8.73 -15.71
C PRO A 72 2.49 10.00 -15.02
N ASP A 73 1.18 10.20 -14.97
CA ASP A 73 0.59 11.39 -14.35
C ASP A 73 0.77 11.36 -12.82
N GLU A 74 1.56 12.31 -12.32
CA GLU A 74 1.91 12.38 -10.90
C GLU A 74 0.70 12.63 -10.00
N LYS A 75 -0.32 13.36 -10.48
CA LYS A 75 -1.51 13.66 -9.68
C LYS A 75 -2.37 12.42 -9.52
N SER A 76 -2.51 11.63 -10.56
CA SER A 76 -3.20 10.34 -10.53
C SER A 76 -2.49 9.37 -9.57
N ILE A 77 -1.16 9.27 -9.63
CA ILE A 77 -0.38 8.46 -8.68
C ILE A 77 -0.56 8.96 -7.25
N MET A 78 -0.40 10.27 -6.99
CA MET A 78 -0.62 10.87 -5.66
C MET A 78 -2.03 10.59 -5.12
N THR A 79 -3.05 10.70 -5.98
CA THR A 79 -4.45 10.45 -5.61
C THR A 79 -4.64 8.99 -5.22
N TYR A 80 -4.07 8.06 -5.98
CA TYR A 80 -4.21 6.64 -5.69
C TYR A 80 -3.48 6.22 -4.40
N ILE A 81 -2.24 6.66 -4.20
CA ILE A 81 -1.46 6.31 -2.98
C ILE A 81 -2.07 6.91 -1.71
N ALA A 82 -2.76 8.06 -1.82
CA ALA A 82 -3.43 8.68 -0.67
C ALA A 82 -4.53 7.78 -0.07
N GLN A 83 -5.11 6.88 -0.88
CA GLN A 83 -6.11 5.91 -0.39
C GLN A 83 -5.51 4.92 0.61
N PHE A 84 -4.24 4.55 0.44
CA PHE A 84 -3.55 3.60 1.31
C PHE A 84 -3.31 4.16 2.72
N LEU A 85 -3.27 5.48 2.90
CA LEU A 85 -2.98 6.12 4.20
C LEU A 85 -3.93 5.67 5.33
N LYS A 86 -5.19 5.39 4.99
CA LYS A 86 -6.21 4.94 5.96
C LYS A 86 -6.02 3.50 6.44
N HIS A 87 -5.19 2.73 5.74
CA HIS A 87 -4.97 1.31 6.00
C HIS A 87 -3.63 1.03 6.69
N TYR A 88 -2.77 2.06 6.84
CA TYR A 88 -1.54 1.88 7.59
C TYR A 88 -1.87 1.60 9.07
N PRO A 89 -1.19 0.63 9.69
CA PRO A 89 -1.36 0.37 11.12
C PRO A 89 -1.03 1.65 11.88
N ASP A 90 -1.90 1.99 12.84
CA ASP A 90 -1.70 3.16 13.70
C ASP A 90 -0.35 3.01 14.43
N PRO A 91 0.60 3.95 14.25
CA PRO A 91 1.88 3.90 14.94
C PRO A 91 1.73 3.91 16.47
N HIS A 92 0.57 4.30 17.01
CA HIS A 92 0.26 4.27 18.43
C HIS A 92 -0.35 2.96 18.94
N ASN A 93 -0.71 2.01 18.07
CA ASN A 93 -1.39 0.78 18.48
C ASN A 93 -0.46 -0.45 18.59
N THR A 94 0.85 -0.23 18.74
CA THR A 94 1.83 -1.31 18.98
C THR A 94 2.15 -1.55 20.46
N ALA A 95 1.41 -0.94 21.39
CA ALA A 95 1.46 -1.28 22.81
C ALA A 95 0.19 -0.82 23.55
N ALA A 96 -0.90 -1.58 23.46
CA ALA A 96 -1.99 -1.51 24.43
C ALA A 96 -2.81 -2.82 24.45
N ASP A 97 -2.13 -3.95 24.70
CA ASP A 97 -2.78 -5.01 25.47
C ASP A 97 -2.78 -4.53 26.93
N GLY A 98 -3.87 -3.87 27.29
CA GLY A 98 -4.08 -3.26 28.59
C GLY A 98 -5.58 -3.13 28.84
N GLN A 99 -6.18 -4.26 29.17
CA GLN A 99 -7.40 -4.43 29.97
C GLN A 99 -7.97 -3.10 30.52
N GLU A 100 -9.01 -2.56 29.87
CA GLU A 100 -9.92 -1.62 30.55
C GLU A 100 -10.90 -2.48 31.33
N ASP A 101 -10.57 -2.66 32.60
CA ASP A 101 -11.40 -3.27 33.60
C ASP A 101 -12.75 -2.55 33.71
N ASP A 102 -13.79 -3.38 33.75
CA ASP A 102 -15.15 -3.06 34.17
C ASP A 102 -15.12 -2.39 35.55
N VAL A 103 -15.38 -1.08 35.60
CA VAL A 103 -15.82 -0.40 36.83
C VAL A 103 -17.13 0.30 36.53
N SER A 104 -18.20 -0.49 36.69
CA SER A 104 -19.43 -0.01 37.29
C SER A 104 -19.09 0.79 38.55
N ASP A 105 -19.23 2.11 38.48
CA ASP A 105 -19.47 2.91 39.67
C ASP A 105 -20.64 3.88 39.43
N SER A 106 -21.73 3.50 40.06
CA SER A 106 -22.84 4.34 40.47
C SER A 106 -22.39 5.56 41.28
N TYR A 107 -23.30 6.56 41.34
CA TYR A 107 -23.31 7.77 42.19
C TYR A 107 -22.66 9.04 41.58
N TYR A 108 -23.41 9.79 40.76
CA TYR A 108 -24.36 10.85 41.15
C TYR A 108 -25.12 11.35 39.92
#